data_AF-A0A3P8UQ52-F1
#
_entry.id   AF-A0A3P8UQ52-F1
#
_cell.length_a   1.000
_cell.length_b   1.000
_cell.length_c   1.000
_cell.angle_alpha   90.00
_cell.angle_beta   90.00
_cell.angle_gamma   90.00
#
_symmetry.space_group_name_H-M   'P 1'
#
loop_
_entity.id
_entity.type
_entity.pdbx_description
1 polymer ?
#
loop_
_entity_poly.entity_id
_entity_poly.type
_entity_poly.pdbx_seq_one_letter_code
_entity_poly.pdbx_strand_id
1 'polypeptide(L)'
;MSNSLELLQFIQYQLPLILDWRSRKDQGWLEDPLSCIHSARDETMAVLEEVIMLAFQQCVYYITKFLYPILPGLLDCNPFRKSSDHQVTTGEYSRIFSNNGLQVPGELHPDISSQLIGYLFYFINASLINSLMEREPGFYQWSRGVRMRAGLDLILDWAHAAGQGETALEQMHTLSSAVNLLATPRKNLLKTPWKSLRSLHPALSPAQLNHLLTLYSPASPCRHTWTPSVQDEAAAKRTADILESFDTHHPLVLPAGGYQFQLRRAVTDSALREELDKAQLCPHFPNPHPPISPTSSPLFFTFTWVKRFTMHYSLLTELEK
;
A
#
# COMPACT_ATOMS: atom_id res chain seq x y z
N MET A 1 -14.24 5.81 -0.28
CA MET A 1 -13.02 6.47 0.22
C MET A 1 -12.93 7.92 -0.22
N SER A 2 -12.81 8.24 -1.52
CA SER A 2 -12.72 9.64 -1.99
C SER A 2 -13.86 10.53 -1.48
N ASN A 3 -15.12 10.12 -1.66
CA ASN A 3 -16.27 10.86 -1.13
C ASN A 3 -16.21 11.07 0.40
N SER A 4 -15.76 10.07 1.15
CA SER A 4 -15.66 10.15 2.61
C SER A 4 -14.59 11.15 3.04
N LEU A 5 -13.47 11.23 2.30
CA LEU A 5 -12.40 12.22 2.51
C LEU A 5 -12.91 13.65 2.27
N GLU A 6 -13.64 13.88 1.18
CA GLU A 6 -14.25 15.18 0.86
C GLU A 6 -15.29 15.60 1.91
N LEU A 7 -16.14 14.67 2.36
CA LEU A 7 -17.12 14.92 3.41
C LEU A 7 -16.45 15.22 4.76
N LEU A 8 -15.40 14.49 5.12
CA LEU A 8 -14.64 14.72 6.35
C LEU A 8 -14.05 16.13 6.35
N GLN A 9 -13.39 16.51 5.25
CA GLN A 9 -12.82 17.85 5.10
C GLN A 9 -13.90 18.94 5.21
N PHE A 10 -15.05 18.73 4.57
CA PHE A 10 -16.16 19.67 4.63
C PHE A 10 -16.63 19.90 6.08
N ILE A 11 -16.84 18.81 6.82
CA ILE A 11 -17.31 18.85 8.21
C ILE A 11 -16.25 19.48 9.13
N GLN A 12 -14.97 19.21 8.89
CA GLN A 12 -13.87 19.76 9.67
C GLN A 12 -13.68 21.26 9.47
N TYR A 13 -13.75 21.76 8.23
CA TYR A 13 -13.32 23.13 7.92
C TYR A 13 -14.42 24.08 7.46
N GLN A 14 -15.40 23.60 6.69
CA GLN A 14 -16.44 24.46 6.13
C GLN A 14 -17.65 24.59 7.04
N LEU A 15 -18.06 23.50 7.70
CA LEU A 15 -19.20 23.50 8.60
C LEU A 15 -19.04 24.49 9.77
N PRO A 16 -17.89 24.60 10.47
CA PRO A 16 -17.73 25.59 11.54
C PRO A 16 -17.94 27.02 11.04
N LEU A 17 -17.41 27.37 9.87
CA LEU A 17 -17.57 28.71 9.28
C LEU A 17 -19.04 29.04 8.96
N ILE A 18 -19.82 28.04 8.55
CA ILE A 18 -21.26 28.19 8.29
C ILE A 18 -22.02 28.39 9.60
N LEU A 19 -21.69 27.61 10.64
CA LEU A 19 -22.30 27.73 11.96
C LEU A 19 -21.98 29.09 12.60
N ASP A 20 -20.74 29.57 12.50
CA ASP A 20 -20.32 30.89 12.98
C ASP A 20 -21.06 32.03 12.26
N TRP A 21 -21.19 31.93 10.94
CA TRP A 21 -21.95 32.90 10.14
C TRP A 21 -23.43 32.92 10.55
N ARG A 22 -24.04 31.75 10.80
CA ARG A 22 -25.42 31.64 11.24
C ARG A 22 -25.61 32.23 12.64
N SER A 23 -24.73 31.88 13.58
CA SER A 23 -24.75 32.40 14.96
C SER A 23 -24.68 33.93 15.00
N ARG A 24 -23.86 34.55 14.14
CA ARG A 24 -23.76 36.02 14.04
C ARG A 24 -25.04 36.68 13.52
N LYS A 25 -25.80 35.98 12.66
CA LYS A 25 -27.04 36.49 12.04
C LYS A 25 -28.24 36.32 12.98
N ASP A 26 -28.27 35.21 13.73
CA ASP A 26 -29.32 34.86 14.68
C ASP A 26 -28.93 35.30 16.10
N GLN A 27 -28.79 36.61 16.34
CA GLN A 27 -28.51 37.15 17.68
C GLN A 27 -29.72 36.93 18.61
N GLY A 28 -29.75 35.82 19.35
CA GLY A 28 -30.45 35.80 20.64
C GLY A 28 -31.12 34.53 21.16
N TRP A 29 -31.12 33.37 20.49
CA TRP A 29 -32.06 32.31 20.89
C TRP A 29 -31.59 30.84 20.93
N LEU A 30 -30.31 30.45 20.90
CA LEU A 30 -30.02 29.01 20.71
C LEU A 30 -28.63 28.51 21.16
N GLU A 31 -28.28 28.55 22.46
CA GLU A 31 -27.03 27.90 22.94
C GLU A 31 -27.11 26.35 22.95
N ASP A 32 -28.26 25.77 23.29
CA ASP A 32 -28.44 24.32 23.46
C ASP A 32 -28.29 23.50 22.15
N PRO A 33 -28.80 23.96 20.99
CA PRO A 33 -28.65 23.23 19.73
C PRO A 33 -27.26 23.32 19.11
N LEU A 34 -26.46 24.34 19.44
CA LEU A 34 -25.07 24.41 18.99
C LEU A 34 -24.23 23.31 19.65
N SER A 35 -24.43 23.06 20.95
CA SER A 35 -23.82 21.93 21.67
C SER A 35 -24.14 20.59 21.02
N CYS A 36 -25.43 20.34 20.73
CA CYS A 36 -25.88 19.13 20.05
C CYS A 36 -25.25 18.99 18.64
N ILE A 37 -25.16 20.09 17.88
CA ILE A 37 -24.52 20.11 16.56
C ILE A 37 -23.01 19.81 16.66
N HIS A 38 -22.30 20.34 17.66
CA HIS A 38 -20.89 20.03 17.89
C HIS A 38 -20.68 18.56 18.25
N SER A 39 -21.52 17.99 19.13
CA SER A 39 -21.47 16.56 19.45
C SER A 39 -21.72 15.69 18.22
N ALA A 40 -22.76 15.98 17.43
CA ALA A 40 -23.07 15.23 16.22
C ALA A 40 -21.96 15.37 15.15
N ARG A 41 -21.32 16.53 15.08
CA ARG A 41 -20.15 16.77 14.21
C ARG A 41 -19.00 15.85 14.58
N ASP A 42 -18.60 15.84 15.85
CA ASP A 42 -17.45 15.07 16.31
C ASP A 42 -17.68 13.56 16.16
N GLU A 43 -18.91 13.08 16.42
CA GLU A 43 -19.31 11.69 16.16
C GLU A 43 -19.26 11.36 14.65
N THR A 44 -19.78 12.24 13.79
CA THR A 44 -19.76 12.03 12.34
C THR A 44 -18.32 11.99 11.80
N MET A 45 -17.44 12.86 12.31
CA MET A 45 -16.02 12.87 11.96
C MET A 45 -15.36 11.54 12.31
N ALA A 46 -15.55 11.05 13.53
CA ALA A 46 -14.99 9.77 13.98
C ALA A 46 -15.47 8.60 13.10
N VAL A 47 -16.75 8.55 12.77
CA VAL A 47 -17.32 7.51 11.88
C VAL A 47 -16.73 7.62 10.46
N LEU A 48 -16.57 8.83 9.93
CA LEU A 48 -15.97 9.03 8.60
C LEU A 48 -14.49 8.61 8.57
N GLU A 49 -13.72 8.93 9.60
CA GLU A 49 -12.32 8.48 9.74
C GLU A 49 -12.23 6.95 9.76
N GLU A 50 -13.13 6.28 10.49
CA GLU A 50 -13.21 4.81 10.50
C GLU A 50 -13.56 4.25 9.11
N VAL A 51 -14.56 4.82 8.43
CA VAL A 51 -14.94 4.41 7.06
C VAL A 51 -13.78 4.60 6.08
N ILE A 52 -13.00 5.69 6.20
CA ILE A 52 -11.82 5.94 5.36
C ILE A 52 -10.75 4.88 5.62
N MET A 53 -10.44 4.61 6.90
CA MET A 53 -9.46 3.59 7.29
C MET A 53 -9.86 2.20 6.77
N LEU A 54 -11.11 1.78 7.00
CA LEU A 54 -11.62 0.50 6.55
C LEU A 54 -11.61 0.40 5.02
N ALA A 55 -12.00 1.47 4.30
CA ALA A 55 -11.95 1.47 2.85
C ALA A 55 -10.51 1.36 2.31
N PHE A 56 -9.56 2.06 2.92
CA PHE A 56 -8.14 1.95 2.56
C PHE A 56 -7.62 0.52 2.79
N GLN A 57 -7.93 -0.07 3.94
CA GLN A 57 -7.56 -1.46 4.26
C GLN A 57 -8.17 -2.46 3.27
N GLN A 58 -9.42 -2.27 2.86
CA GLN A 58 -10.05 -3.11 1.84
C GLN A 58 -9.35 -2.96 0.48
N CYS A 59 -9.03 -1.73 0.06
CA CYS A 59 -8.25 -1.50 -1.17
C CYS A 59 -6.91 -2.23 -1.12
N VAL A 60 -6.16 -2.07 -0.03
CA VAL A 60 -4.91 -2.77 0.20
C VAL A 60 -5.11 -4.30 0.10
N TYR A 61 -6.07 -4.86 0.82
CA TYR A 61 -6.32 -6.29 0.86
C TYR A 61 -6.62 -6.89 -0.52
N TYR A 62 -7.55 -6.30 -1.27
CA TYR A 62 -7.93 -6.86 -2.58
C TYR A 62 -6.79 -6.77 -3.60
N ILE A 63 -6.02 -5.67 -3.58
CA ILE A 63 -4.87 -5.51 -4.47
C ILE A 63 -3.77 -6.51 -4.10
N THR A 64 -3.40 -6.61 -2.82
CA THR A 64 -2.35 -7.55 -2.39
C THR A 64 -2.76 -9.00 -2.60
N LYS A 65 -4.02 -9.36 -2.35
CA LYS A 65 -4.57 -10.69 -2.65
C LYS A 65 -4.46 -11.04 -4.13
N PHE A 66 -4.64 -10.07 -5.02
CA PHE A 66 -4.45 -10.26 -6.45
C PHE A 66 -2.97 -10.40 -6.82
N LEU A 67 -2.09 -9.57 -6.24
CA LEU A 67 -0.67 -9.57 -6.54
C LEU A 67 0.06 -10.83 -6.04
N TYR A 68 -0.25 -11.27 -4.82
CA TYR A 68 0.48 -12.33 -4.11
C TYR A 68 0.76 -13.60 -4.94
N PRO A 69 -0.22 -14.22 -5.64
CA PRO A 69 0.06 -15.42 -6.45
C PRO A 69 0.93 -15.16 -7.68
N ILE A 70 1.04 -13.91 -8.15
CA ILE A 70 1.77 -13.55 -9.37
C ILE A 70 3.23 -13.18 -9.06
N LEU A 71 3.48 -12.61 -7.88
CA LEU A 71 4.81 -12.12 -7.49
C LEU A 71 5.94 -13.17 -7.60
N PRO A 72 5.80 -14.43 -7.13
CA PRO A 72 6.88 -15.40 -7.25
C PRO A 72 7.32 -15.65 -8.70
N GLY A 73 6.38 -15.60 -9.65
CA GLY A 73 6.65 -15.73 -11.09
C GLY A 73 7.58 -14.64 -11.62
N LEU A 74 7.60 -13.46 -10.97
CA LEU A 74 8.51 -12.38 -11.34
C LEU A 74 9.97 -12.83 -11.21
N LEU A 75 10.34 -13.55 -10.15
CA LEU A 75 11.71 -14.01 -9.93
C LEU A 75 12.22 -15.00 -11.00
N ASP A 76 11.32 -15.64 -11.74
CA ASP A 76 11.66 -16.67 -12.73
C ASP A 76 11.72 -16.15 -14.17
N CYS A 77 11.22 -14.93 -14.38
CA CYS A 77 11.14 -14.36 -15.72
C CYS A 77 12.51 -14.10 -16.37
N ASN A 78 12.46 -14.04 -17.70
CA ASN A 78 13.62 -13.71 -18.52
C ASN A 78 13.29 -12.50 -19.40
N PRO A 79 13.68 -11.27 -18.99
CA PRO A 79 13.38 -10.05 -19.74
C PRO A 79 14.11 -10.00 -21.10
N PHE A 80 15.14 -10.83 -21.31
CA PHE A 80 15.93 -10.86 -22.55
C PHE A 80 15.34 -11.77 -23.63
N ARG A 81 14.35 -12.61 -23.31
CA ARG A 81 13.75 -13.53 -24.29
C ARG A 81 12.66 -12.78 -25.06
N LYS A 82 12.90 -12.51 -26.35
CA LYS A 82 11.84 -12.04 -27.27
C LYS A 82 10.80 -13.15 -27.40
N SER A 83 9.54 -12.80 -27.15
CA SER A 83 8.39 -13.69 -27.22
C SER A 83 8.24 -14.30 -28.61
N SER A 84 8.72 -15.52 -28.81
CA SER A 84 8.45 -16.29 -30.03
C SER A 84 7.80 -17.65 -29.79
N ASP A 85 7.65 -18.10 -28.54
CA ASP A 85 6.76 -19.22 -28.21
C ASP A 85 6.59 -19.31 -26.69
N HIS A 86 5.35 -19.54 -26.25
CA HIS A 86 4.86 -19.58 -24.86
C HIS A 86 4.56 -18.21 -24.22
N GLN A 87 3.38 -17.70 -24.57
CA GLN A 87 2.56 -16.80 -23.75
C GLN A 87 2.47 -17.35 -22.32
N VAL A 88 2.89 -16.56 -21.32
CA VAL A 88 2.25 -16.36 -20.01
C VAL A 88 3.12 -15.37 -19.20
N THR A 89 4.45 -15.52 -19.16
CA THR A 89 5.28 -14.86 -18.12
C THR A 89 5.84 -13.46 -18.46
N THR A 90 6.24 -13.18 -19.71
CA THR A 90 6.62 -11.80 -20.11
C THR A 90 5.38 -10.90 -20.26
N GLY A 91 4.24 -11.51 -20.59
CA GLY A 91 2.95 -10.82 -20.66
C GLY A 91 2.46 -10.33 -19.30
N GLU A 92 2.85 -10.96 -18.20
CA GLU A 92 2.46 -10.57 -16.83
C GLU A 92 3.23 -9.34 -16.33
N TYR A 93 4.54 -9.26 -16.58
CA TYR A 93 5.33 -8.05 -16.33
C TYR A 93 4.76 -6.84 -17.08
N SER A 94 4.43 -7.05 -18.36
CA SER A 94 3.76 -6.03 -19.15
C SER A 94 2.35 -5.78 -18.59
N ARG A 95 1.51 -6.78 -18.31
CA ARG A 95 0.15 -6.49 -17.81
C ARG A 95 0.09 -5.76 -16.46
N ILE A 96 1.04 -6.00 -15.55
CA ILE A 96 1.06 -5.33 -14.23
C ILE A 96 1.69 -3.93 -14.31
N PHE A 97 2.72 -3.73 -15.14
CA PHE A 97 3.54 -2.51 -15.16
C PHE A 97 3.65 -1.81 -16.53
N SER A 98 2.84 -2.19 -17.52
CA SER A 98 2.72 -1.50 -18.82
C SER A 98 1.91 -0.21 -18.66
N ASN A 99 1.73 0.58 -19.73
CA ASN A 99 1.15 1.94 -19.73
C ASN A 99 -0.21 2.09 -19.01
N ASN A 100 -0.90 1.00 -18.66
CA ASN A 100 -2.12 0.95 -17.84
C ASN A 100 -1.92 0.23 -16.48
N GLY A 101 -0.72 0.30 -15.89
CA GLY A 101 -0.31 -0.46 -14.70
C GLY A 101 -1.05 -0.09 -13.40
N LEU A 102 -0.34 -0.03 -12.27
CA LEU A 102 -0.91 0.32 -10.96
C LEU A 102 -1.38 1.79 -10.91
N GLN A 103 -2.45 2.11 -11.63
CA GLN A 103 -3.05 3.44 -11.66
C GLN A 103 -4.11 3.51 -10.58
N VAL A 104 -3.93 4.47 -9.68
CA VAL A 104 -4.98 4.84 -8.74
C VAL A 104 -5.99 5.71 -9.49
N PRO A 105 -7.31 5.50 -9.33
CA PRO A 105 -8.32 6.35 -9.95
C PRO A 105 -8.04 7.83 -9.68
N GLY A 106 -8.15 8.68 -10.71
CA GLY A 106 -7.85 10.12 -10.61
C GLY A 106 -8.74 10.91 -9.63
N GLU A 107 -9.80 10.27 -9.13
CA GLU A 107 -10.70 10.80 -8.11
C GLU A 107 -10.15 10.64 -6.68
N LEU A 108 -9.11 9.82 -6.46
CA LEU A 108 -8.54 9.64 -5.12
C LEU A 108 -7.53 10.76 -4.80
N HIS A 109 -7.55 11.21 -3.54
CA HIS A 109 -6.60 12.22 -3.06
C HIS A 109 -5.14 11.80 -3.33
N PRO A 110 -4.26 12.69 -3.84
CA PRO A 110 -2.87 12.37 -4.15
C PRO A 110 -2.08 11.76 -2.97
N ASP A 111 -2.22 12.33 -1.77
CA ASP A 111 -1.53 11.82 -0.56
C ASP A 111 -1.95 10.38 -0.21
N ILE A 112 -3.23 10.04 -0.37
CA ILE A 112 -3.73 8.67 -0.13
C ILE A 112 -3.24 7.73 -1.24
N SER A 113 -3.22 8.23 -2.47
CA SER A 113 -2.71 7.48 -3.63
C SER A 113 -1.23 7.15 -3.45
N SER A 114 -0.42 8.12 -3.01
CA SER A 114 1.01 7.93 -2.71
C SER A 114 1.23 6.93 -1.58
N GLN A 115 0.43 6.98 -0.51
CA GLN A 115 0.51 6.03 0.60
C GLN A 115 0.13 4.61 0.16
N LEU A 116 -0.92 4.47 -0.66
CA LEU A 116 -1.31 3.18 -1.22
C LEU A 116 -0.19 2.59 -2.09
N ILE A 117 0.39 3.40 -2.99
CA ILE A 117 1.50 2.97 -3.85
C ILE A 117 2.73 2.58 -3.02
N GLY A 118 3.08 3.39 -2.01
CA GLY A 118 4.19 3.09 -1.11
C GLY A 118 3.99 1.76 -0.37
N TYR A 119 2.80 1.53 0.18
CA TYR A 119 2.46 0.25 0.81
C TYR A 119 2.56 -0.91 -0.19
N LEU A 120 2.14 -0.72 -1.44
CA LEU A 120 2.19 -1.78 -2.44
C LEU A 120 3.65 -2.12 -2.80
N PHE A 121 4.54 -1.14 -2.93
CA PHE A 121 5.97 -1.43 -3.12
C PHE A 121 6.58 -2.16 -1.92
N TYR A 122 6.23 -1.77 -0.70
CA TYR A 122 6.63 -2.46 0.53
C TYR A 122 6.20 -3.93 0.49
N PHE A 123 4.92 -4.18 0.19
CA PHE A 123 4.36 -5.52 0.11
C PHE A 123 5.03 -6.36 -0.97
N ILE A 124 5.28 -5.78 -2.15
CA ILE A 124 5.98 -6.43 -3.25
C ILE A 124 7.41 -6.79 -2.84
N ASN A 125 8.14 -5.87 -2.20
CA ASN A 125 9.49 -6.11 -1.70
C ASN A 125 9.54 -7.28 -0.72
N ALA A 126 8.73 -7.26 0.33
CA ALA A 126 8.69 -8.30 1.35
C ALA A 126 8.29 -9.66 0.75
N SER A 127 7.24 -9.68 -0.08
CA SER A 127 6.76 -10.91 -0.72
C SER A 127 7.80 -11.52 -1.66
N LEU A 128 8.48 -10.71 -2.48
CA LEU A 128 9.52 -11.18 -3.39
C LEU A 128 10.78 -11.62 -2.66
N ILE A 129 11.16 -10.95 -1.57
CA ILE A 129 12.26 -11.42 -0.71
C ILE A 129 11.92 -12.77 -0.10
N ASN A 130 10.72 -12.94 0.48
CA ASN A 130 10.32 -14.21 1.08
C ASN A 130 10.32 -15.34 0.03
N SER A 131 9.70 -15.07 -1.12
CA SER A 131 9.69 -15.98 -2.27
C SER A 131 11.09 -16.26 -2.86
N LEU A 132 12.06 -15.36 -2.67
CA LEU A 132 13.45 -15.56 -3.08
C LEU A 132 14.18 -16.43 -2.07
N MET A 133 14.00 -16.19 -0.76
CA MET A 133 14.67 -16.90 0.32
C MET A 133 14.20 -18.36 0.46
N GLU A 134 12.96 -18.66 0.06
CA GLU A 134 12.40 -20.02 0.07
C GLU A 134 12.90 -20.90 -1.08
N ARG A 135 13.77 -20.39 -1.97
CA ARG A 135 14.20 -21.11 -3.17
C ARG A 135 15.27 -22.14 -2.87
N GLU A 136 15.21 -23.24 -3.62
CA GLU A 136 16.10 -24.39 -3.49
C GLU A 136 17.58 -24.07 -3.76
N PRO A 137 18.51 -24.84 -3.15
CA PRO A 137 19.93 -24.77 -3.47
C PRO A 137 20.17 -24.96 -4.98
N GLY A 138 20.91 -24.04 -5.61
CA GLY A 138 21.10 -24.04 -7.07
C GLY A 138 20.28 -22.98 -7.81
N PHE A 139 19.24 -22.42 -7.19
CA PHE A 139 18.50 -21.28 -7.73
C PHE A 139 19.33 -19.99 -7.76
N TYR A 140 20.18 -19.78 -6.76
CA TYR A 140 20.99 -18.58 -6.59
C TYR A 140 22.21 -18.64 -7.50
N GLN A 141 22.16 -17.95 -8.64
CA GLN A 141 23.22 -17.94 -9.64
C GLN A 141 23.35 -16.55 -10.28
N TRP A 142 24.56 -16.23 -10.76
CA TRP A 142 24.84 -14.96 -11.42
C TRP A 142 23.87 -14.63 -12.56
N SER A 143 23.64 -15.58 -13.46
CA SER A 143 22.76 -15.39 -14.61
C SER A 143 21.30 -15.12 -14.21
N ARG A 144 20.86 -15.65 -13.07
CA ARG A 144 19.51 -15.42 -12.53
C ARG A 144 19.45 -14.06 -11.83
N GLY A 145 20.48 -13.69 -11.07
CA GLY A 145 20.62 -12.34 -10.52
C GLY A 145 20.56 -11.25 -11.60
N VAL A 146 21.27 -11.43 -12.71
CA VAL A 146 21.23 -10.48 -13.84
C VAL A 146 19.83 -10.37 -14.45
N ARG A 147 19.11 -11.48 -14.60
CA ARG A 147 17.73 -11.47 -15.11
C ARG A 147 16.76 -10.78 -14.16
N MET A 148 16.86 -11.08 -12.85
CA MET A 148 16.07 -10.42 -11.83
C MET A 148 16.37 -8.92 -11.78
N ARG A 149 17.64 -8.52 -11.94
CA ARG A 149 18.06 -7.11 -11.95
C ARG A 149 17.39 -6.37 -13.09
N ALA A 150 17.49 -6.89 -14.31
CA ALA A 150 16.83 -6.30 -15.47
C ALA A 150 15.29 -6.26 -15.32
N GLY A 151 14.68 -7.29 -14.71
CA GLY A 151 13.25 -7.29 -14.41
C GLY A 151 12.85 -6.21 -13.41
N LEU A 152 13.65 -6.03 -12.35
CA LEU A 152 13.43 -4.99 -11.35
C LEU A 152 13.69 -3.59 -11.89
N ASP A 153 14.66 -3.42 -12.80
CA ASP A 153 14.91 -2.13 -13.47
C ASP A 153 13.69 -1.68 -14.27
N LEU A 154 13.00 -2.59 -14.97
CA LEU A 154 11.74 -2.26 -15.66
C LEU A 154 10.67 -1.72 -14.70
N ILE A 155 10.56 -2.28 -13.50
CA ILE A 155 9.59 -1.84 -12.48
C ILE A 155 10.00 -0.46 -11.92
N LEU A 156 11.29 -0.25 -11.65
CA LEU A 156 11.79 1.02 -11.12
C LEU A 156 11.73 2.14 -12.16
N ASP A 157 12.03 1.86 -13.42
CA ASP A 157 11.92 2.80 -14.53
C ASP A 157 10.45 3.19 -14.76
N TRP A 158 9.52 2.23 -14.72
CA TRP A 158 8.09 2.51 -14.75
C TRP A 158 7.66 3.40 -13.58
N ALA A 159 8.10 3.06 -12.35
CA ALA A 159 7.77 3.84 -11.17
C ALA A 159 8.30 5.28 -11.28
N HIS A 160 9.51 5.45 -11.81
CA HIS A 160 10.08 6.76 -12.07
C HIS A 160 9.27 7.55 -13.10
N ALA A 161 8.89 6.92 -14.22
CA ALA A 161 8.04 7.54 -15.24
C ALA A 161 6.63 7.91 -14.71
N ALA A 162 6.11 7.15 -13.74
CA ALA A 162 4.84 7.42 -13.05
C ALA A 162 4.96 8.45 -11.91
N GLY A 163 6.14 9.03 -11.67
CA GLY A 163 6.37 10.00 -10.60
C GLY A 163 6.49 9.39 -9.19
N GLN A 164 6.68 8.08 -9.10
CA GLN A 164 6.76 7.28 -7.86
C GLN A 164 8.15 6.67 -7.63
N GLY A 165 9.18 7.17 -8.33
CA GLY A 165 10.53 6.59 -8.34
C GLY A 165 11.21 6.57 -6.97
N GLU A 166 11.17 7.68 -6.23
CA GLU A 166 11.77 7.77 -4.88
C GLU A 166 11.12 6.76 -3.91
N THR A 167 9.78 6.74 -3.87
CA THR A 167 9.00 5.80 -3.07
C THR A 167 9.35 4.35 -3.43
N ALA A 168 9.46 4.03 -4.73
CA ALA A 168 9.82 2.69 -5.17
C ALA A 168 11.23 2.28 -4.72
N LEU A 169 12.21 3.18 -4.84
CA LEU A 169 13.58 2.93 -4.41
C LEU A 169 13.68 2.73 -2.89
N GLU A 170 12.97 3.56 -2.12
CA GLU A 170 12.91 3.45 -0.67
C GLU A 170 12.28 2.12 -0.24
N GLN A 171 11.15 1.74 -0.83
CA GLN A 171 10.40 0.56 -0.39
C GLN A 171 10.97 -0.77 -0.95
N MET A 172 11.64 -0.76 -2.10
CA MET A 172 12.20 -1.97 -2.74
C MET A 172 13.70 -2.20 -2.49
N HIS A 173 14.27 -1.50 -1.52
CA HIS A 173 15.72 -1.49 -1.24
C HIS A 173 16.29 -2.86 -0.85
N THR A 174 15.57 -3.69 -0.09
CA THR A 174 16.01 -5.05 0.30
C THR A 174 16.12 -5.96 -0.92
N LEU A 175 15.07 -6.03 -1.73
CA LEU A 175 15.07 -6.82 -2.97
C LEU A 175 16.15 -6.33 -3.92
N SER A 176 16.28 -5.01 -4.09
CA SER A 176 17.34 -4.43 -4.92
C SER A 176 18.73 -4.86 -4.43
N SER A 177 18.97 -4.87 -3.11
CA SER A 177 20.23 -5.31 -2.53
C SER A 177 20.50 -6.81 -2.74
N ALA A 178 19.50 -7.67 -2.54
CA ALA A 178 19.60 -9.11 -2.78
C ALA A 178 19.92 -9.42 -4.26
N VAL A 179 19.18 -8.78 -5.17
CA VAL A 179 19.35 -8.97 -6.60
C VAL A 179 20.69 -8.41 -7.08
N ASN A 180 21.15 -7.27 -6.56
CA ASN A 180 22.47 -6.71 -6.85
C ASN A 180 23.61 -7.63 -6.39
N LEU A 181 23.47 -8.25 -5.21
CA LEU A 181 24.42 -9.26 -4.73
C LEU A 181 24.50 -10.43 -5.73
N LEU A 182 23.34 -10.98 -6.14
CA LEU A 182 23.29 -12.09 -7.10
C LEU A 182 23.79 -11.69 -8.49
N ALA A 183 23.57 -10.45 -8.93
CA ALA A 183 24.05 -9.93 -10.21
C ALA A 183 25.55 -9.58 -10.20
N THR A 184 26.21 -9.59 -9.04
CA THR A 184 27.64 -9.32 -8.93
C THR A 184 28.44 -10.48 -9.55
N PRO A 185 29.36 -10.21 -10.50
CA PRO A 185 30.17 -11.27 -11.11
C PRO A 185 30.87 -12.12 -10.05
N ARG A 186 30.78 -13.45 -10.18
CA ARG A 186 31.31 -14.39 -9.18
C ARG A 186 32.78 -14.12 -8.81
N LYS A 187 33.62 -13.76 -9.78
CA LYS A 187 35.04 -13.45 -9.56
C LYS A 187 35.24 -12.26 -8.61
N ASN A 188 34.32 -11.30 -8.61
CA ASN A 188 34.33 -10.15 -7.71
C ASN A 188 33.78 -10.57 -6.35
N LEU A 189 32.65 -11.29 -6.34
CA LEU A 189 32.02 -11.77 -5.10
C LEU A 189 32.96 -12.64 -4.24
N LEU A 190 33.77 -13.49 -4.87
CA LEU A 190 34.78 -14.32 -4.19
C LEU A 190 35.98 -13.54 -3.65
N LYS A 191 36.20 -12.30 -4.10
CA LYS A 191 37.26 -11.42 -3.60
C LYS A 191 36.77 -10.47 -2.50
N THR A 192 35.46 -10.39 -2.30
CA THR A 192 34.85 -9.48 -1.34
C THR A 192 34.60 -10.21 -0.03
N PRO A 193 35.31 -9.86 1.07
CA PRO A 193 35.12 -10.52 2.36
C PRO A 193 33.78 -10.12 2.98
N TRP A 194 33.29 -10.93 3.94
CA TRP A 194 32.03 -10.71 4.65
C TRP A 194 31.79 -9.25 5.10
N LYS A 195 32.78 -8.64 5.76
CA LYS A 195 32.68 -7.24 6.26
C LYS A 195 32.38 -6.24 5.14
N SER A 196 33.01 -6.41 3.98
CA SER A 196 32.76 -5.55 2.80
C SER A 196 31.38 -5.82 2.21
N LEU A 197 30.94 -7.09 2.15
CA LEU A 197 29.58 -7.42 1.70
C LEU A 197 28.50 -6.83 2.61
N ARG A 198 28.70 -6.84 3.94
CA ARG A 198 27.82 -6.14 4.89
C ARG A 198 27.73 -4.64 4.62
N SER A 199 28.85 -4.00 4.29
CA SER A 199 28.85 -2.55 3.96
C SER A 199 28.23 -2.23 2.61
N LEU A 200 28.35 -3.12 1.62
CA LEU A 200 27.78 -2.92 0.27
C LEU A 200 26.28 -3.21 0.21
N HIS A 201 25.78 -4.07 1.11
CA HIS A 201 24.38 -4.49 1.17
C HIS A 201 23.79 -4.28 2.58
N PRO A 202 23.69 -3.02 3.05
CA PRO A 202 23.23 -2.72 4.41
C PRO A 202 21.76 -3.06 4.62
N ALA A 203 20.96 -3.05 3.56
CA ALA A 203 19.54 -3.40 3.58
C ALA A 203 19.27 -4.87 3.92
N LEU A 204 20.23 -5.77 3.64
CA LEU A 204 20.08 -7.18 3.97
C LEU A 204 20.40 -7.41 5.44
N SER A 205 19.61 -8.23 6.11
CA SER A 205 19.97 -8.75 7.44
C SER A 205 21.20 -9.66 7.33
N PRO A 206 21.99 -9.85 8.41
CA PRO A 206 23.06 -10.84 8.41
C PRO A 206 22.58 -12.26 8.05
N ALA A 207 21.36 -12.63 8.46
CA ALA A 207 20.76 -13.92 8.13
C ALA A 207 20.48 -14.05 6.63
N GLN A 208 19.84 -13.04 6.03
CA GLN A 208 19.54 -12.99 4.59
C GLN A 208 20.81 -13.06 3.74
N LEU A 209 21.84 -12.27 4.09
CA LEU A 209 23.11 -12.30 3.37
C LEU A 209 23.79 -13.67 3.46
N ASN A 210 23.85 -14.26 4.66
CA ASN A 210 24.45 -15.56 4.87
C ASN A 210 23.70 -16.67 4.11
N HIS A 211 22.37 -16.61 4.09
CA HIS A 211 21.51 -17.54 3.36
C HIS A 211 21.80 -17.53 1.86
N LEU A 212 21.78 -16.33 1.24
CA LEU A 212 22.06 -16.15 -0.18
C LEU A 212 23.45 -16.65 -0.57
N LEU A 213 24.48 -16.33 0.24
CA LEU A 213 25.87 -16.74 -0.04
C LEU A 213 26.09 -18.24 0.15
N THR A 214 25.44 -18.86 1.15
CA THR A 214 25.57 -20.29 1.45
C THR A 214 24.96 -21.14 0.34
N LEU A 215 23.84 -20.70 -0.24
CA LEU A 215 23.13 -21.41 -1.30
C LEU A 215 23.56 -21.00 -2.72
N TYR A 216 24.51 -20.07 -2.83
CA TYR A 216 25.01 -19.58 -4.11
C TYR A 216 25.72 -20.67 -4.92
N SER A 217 25.28 -20.86 -6.16
CA SER A 217 25.77 -21.86 -7.09
C SER A 217 26.59 -21.25 -8.24
N PRO A 218 27.70 -21.89 -8.67
CA PRO A 218 28.26 -23.12 -8.10
C PRO A 218 28.83 -22.92 -6.69
N ALA A 219 28.93 -23.98 -5.89
CA ALA A 219 29.47 -23.86 -4.52
C ALA A 219 30.85 -23.20 -4.52
N SER A 220 31.10 -22.28 -3.58
CA SER A 220 32.41 -21.61 -3.47
C SER A 220 33.48 -22.59 -2.97
N PRO A 221 34.65 -22.67 -3.63
CA PRO A 221 35.81 -23.37 -3.08
C PRO A 221 36.42 -22.63 -1.87
N CYS A 222 36.16 -21.33 -1.73
CA CYS A 222 36.68 -20.47 -0.65
C CYS A 222 35.55 -20.07 0.31
N ARG A 223 34.99 -21.03 1.06
CA ARG A 223 33.90 -20.75 2.01
C ARG A 223 34.29 -19.79 3.14
N HIS A 224 35.57 -19.73 3.48
CA HIS A 224 36.10 -18.88 4.55
C HIS A 224 35.98 -17.37 4.26
N THR A 225 35.96 -16.97 2.98
CA THR A 225 35.86 -15.55 2.58
C THR A 225 34.53 -14.92 2.98
N TRP A 226 33.47 -15.73 3.01
CA TRP A 226 32.12 -15.31 3.34
C TRP A 226 31.70 -15.70 4.76
N THR A 227 32.63 -16.19 5.58
CA THR A 227 32.31 -16.52 6.97
C THR A 227 31.89 -15.27 7.73
N PRO A 228 30.75 -15.30 8.43
CA PRO A 228 30.30 -14.18 9.25
C PRO A 228 31.37 -13.73 10.24
N SER A 229 31.43 -12.42 10.49
CA SER A 229 32.27 -11.88 11.55
C SER A 229 31.79 -12.39 12.92
N VAL A 230 32.66 -12.38 13.94
CA VAL A 230 32.29 -12.79 15.31
C VAL A 230 31.08 -12.01 15.84
N GLN A 231 30.93 -10.74 15.42
CA GLN A 231 29.79 -9.89 15.80
C GLN A 231 28.50 -10.32 15.11
N ASP A 232 28.58 -10.76 13.85
CA ASP A 232 27.41 -11.14 13.05
C ASP A 232 27.06 -12.63 13.18
N GLU A 233 27.92 -13.47 13.75
CA GLU A 233 27.79 -14.93 13.69
C GLU A 233 26.46 -15.44 14.26
N ALA A 234 26.02 -14.87 15.39
CA ALA A 234 24.75 -15.22 15.99
C ALA A 234 23.55 -14.76 15.15
N ALA A 235 23.61 -13.56 14.56
CA ALA A 235 22.56 -13.02 13.71
C ALA A 235 22.48 -13.75 12.37
N ALA A 236 23.62 -14.11 11.77
CA ALA A 236 23.71 -14.82 10.51
C ALA A 236 23.12 -16.25 10.56
N LYS A 237 23.05 -16.85 11.75
CA LYS A 237 22.45 -18.17 11.99
C LYS A 237 20.97 -18.10 12.41
N ARG A 238 20.42 -16.89 12.62
CA ARG A 238 19.04 -16.72 13.07
C ARG A 238 18.08 -16.85 11.88
N THR A 239 17.51 -18.04 11.72
CA THR A 239 16.58 -18.34 10.63
C THR A 239 15.30 -17.50 10.65
N ALA A 240 14.89 -17.03 11.82
CA ALA A 240 13.74 -16.13 11.98
C ALA A 240 13.91 -14.78 11.27
N ASP A 241 15.15 -14.35 11.00
CA ASP A 241 15.46 -13.05 10.37
C ASP A 241 15.70 -13.16 8.86
N ILE A 242 15.44 -14.34 8.27
CA ILE A 242 15.59 -14.56 6.83
C ILE A 242 14.39 -13.97 6.08
N LEU A 243 13.18 -14.18 6.60
CA LEU A 243 11.94 -13.71 5.99
C LEU A 243 11.59 -12.31 6.52
N GLU A 244 11.08 -11.47 5.63
CA GLU A 244 10.49 -10.17 5.94
C GLU A 244 9.10 -10.36 6.56
N SER A 245 8.84 -9.61 7.62
CA SER A 245 7.51 -9.52 8.23
C SER A 245 6.63 -8.53 7.47
N PHE A 246 5.31 -8.72 7.53
CA PHE A 246 4.31 -7.77 7.04
C PHE A 246 3.77 -6.85 8.15
N ASP A 247 4.28 -6.97 9.38
CA ASP A 247 3.75 -6.31 10.57
C ASP A 247 4.23 -4.86 10.72
N THR A 248 5.06 -4.35 9.80
CA THR A 248 5.51 -2.95 9.84
C THR A 248 4.35 -2.04 9.45
N HIS A 249 3.62 -1.57 10.46
CA HIS A 249 2.46 -0.71 10.30
C HIS A 249 2.85 0.62 9.66
N HIS A 250 2.36 0.86 8.44
CA HIS A 250 2.31 2.20 7.84
C HIS A 250 0.93 2.77 8.16
N PRO A 251 0.76 3.55 9.25
CA PRO A 251 -0.53 4.10 9.59
C PRO A 251 -1.02 5.02 8.47
N LEU A 252 -2.31 4.93 8.15
CA LEU A 252 -2.94 5.83 7.19
C LEU A 252 -2.90 7.25 7.73
N VAL A 253 -2.23 8.15 7.02
CA VAL A 253 -2.19 9.58 7.32
C VAL A 253 -3.20 10.29 6.45
N LEU A 254 -4.15 10.99 7.09
CA LEU A 254 -5.15 11.76 6.34
C LEU A 254 -4.53 13.04 5.75
N PRO A 255 -4.93 13.44 4.53
CA PRO A 255 -4.41 14.64 3.90
C PRO A 255 -4.79 15.91 4.66
N ALA A 256 -3.88 16.87 4.73
CA ALA A 256 -4.13 18.15 5.40
C ALA A 256 -4.90 19.17 4.52
N GLY A 257 -4.94 18.97 3.20
CA GLY A 257 -5.55 19.87 2.24
C GLY A 257 -5.45 19.30 0.82
N GLY A 258 -5.95 20.03 -0.20
CA GLY A 258 -5.97 19.55 -1.60
C GLY A 258 -7.33 19.01 -2.07
N TYR A 259 -8.35 19.11 -1.23
CA TYR A 259 -9.71 18.66 -1.47
C TYR A 259 -10.46 19.53 -2.49
N GLN A 260 -11.33 18.88 -3.27
CA GLN A 260 -12.04 19.51 -4.39
C GLN A 260 -13.37 20.14 -3.98
N PHE A 261 -14.01 19.61 -2.93
CA PHE A 261 -15.34 20.02 -2.51
C PHE A 261 -15.33 21.40 -1.84
N GLN A 262 -15.77 22.42 -2.59
CA GLN A 262 -15.87 23.81 -2.12
C GLN A 262 -17.26 24.38 -2.47
N LEU A 263 -18.15 24.52 -1.48
CA LEU A 263 -19.52 25.04 -1.67
C LEU A 263 -19.59 26.46 -2.27
N ARG A 264 -18.51 27.24 -2.18
CA ARG A 264 -18.46 28.63 -2.67
C ARG A 264 -17.95 28.76 -4.10
N ARG A 265 -17.47 27.67 -4.71
CA ARG A 265 -16.99 27.66 -6.09
C ARG A 265 -18.17 27.41 -7.03
N ALA A 266 -18.25 28.14 -8.13
CA ALA A 266 -19.25 27.89 -9.15
C ALA A 266 -19.10 26.45 -9.69
N VAL A 267 -20.21 25.72 -9.81
CA VAL A 267 -20.23 24.40 -10.45
C VAL A 267 -19.90 24.59 -11.93
N THR A 268 -18.68 24.22 -12.31
CA THR A 268 -18.18 24.30 -13.70
C THR A 268 -18.38 23.01 -14.47
N ASP A 269 -18.76 21.92 -13.79
CA ASP A 269 -19.03 20.63 -14.42
C ASP A 269 -20.37 20.69 -15.15
N SER A 270 -20.31 20.65 -16.48
CA SER A 270 -21.50 20.68 -17.34
C SER A 270 -22.35 19.42 -17.22
N ALA A 271 -21.75 18.26 -16.98
CA ALA A 271 -22.49 17.00 -16.84
C ALA A 271 -23.27 16.96 -15.52
N LEU A 272 -22.64 17.38 -14.43
CA LEU A 272 -23.32 17.53 -13.13
C LEU A 272 -24.44 18.56 -13.21
N ARG A 273 -24.22 19.66 -13.95
CA ARG A 273 -25.22 20.71 -14.14
C ARG A 273 -26.43 20.22 -14.95
N GLU A 274 -26.20 19.47 -16.02
CA GLU A 274 -27.27 18.81 -16.77
C GLU A 274 -28.08 17.83 -15.90
N GLU A 275 -27.42 17.03 -15.05
CA GLU A 275 -28.11 16.12 -14.13
C GLU A 275 -28.88 16.87 -13.02
N LEU A 276 -28.32 17.97 -12.49
CA LEU A 276 -29.03 18.84 -11.54
C LEU A 276 -30.23 19.53 -12.18
N ASP A 277 -30.12 19.97 -13.43
CA ASP A 277 -31.23 20.58 -14.16
C ASP A 277 -32.32 19.53 -14.43
N LYS A 278 -31.96 18.29 -14.77
CA LYS A 278 -32.91 17.15 -14.84
C LYS A 278 -33.58 16.86 -13.51
N ALA A 279 -32.85 16.94 -12.40
CA ALA A 279 -33.40 16.72 -11.05
C ALA A 279 -34.30 17.88 -10.59
N GLN A 280 -34.00 19.13 -10.99
CA GLN A 280 -34.84 20.31 -10.73
C GLN A 280 -36.14 20.30 -11.56
N LEU A 281 -36.15 19.61 -12.70
CA LEU A 281 -37.34 19.40 -13.53
C LEU A 281 -38.33 18.37 -12.93
N CYS A 282 -37.99 17.68 -11.83
CA CYS A 282 -38.91 16.82 -11.08
C CYS A 282 -39.74 17.63 -10.06
N PRO A 283 -41.06 17.86 -10.25
CA PRO A 283 -41.84 18.80 -9.43
C PRO A 283 -42.22 18.31 -8.02
N HIS A 284 -41.65 17.21 -7.52
CA HIS A 284 -42.01 16.64 -6.23
C HIS A 284 -40.77 16.24 -5.42
N PHE A 285 -40.10 17.23 -4.85
CA PHE A 285 -39.56 17.02 -3.51
C PHE A 285 -40.72 17.25 -2.53
N PRO A 286 -41.20 16.23 -1.80
CA PRO A 286 -42.13 16.48 -0.71
C PRO A 286 -41.43 17.37 0.31
N ASN A 287 -42.11 18.45 0.73
CA ASN A 287 -41.65 19.31 1.80
C ASN A 287 -41.13 18.48 2.99
N PRO A 288 -40.03 18.88 3.65
CA PRO A 288 -39.66 18.26 4.91
C PRO A 288 -40.84 18.42 5.88
N HIS A 289 -41.44 17.30 6.29
CA HIS A 289 -42.45 17.30 7.34
C HIS A 289 -41.88 17.96 8.62
N PRO A 290 -42.72 18.65 9.42
CA PRO A 290 -42.26 19.26 10.66
C PRO A 290 -41.70 18.17 11.60
N PRO A 291 -40.80 18.53 12.52
CA PRO A 291 -40.11 17.56 13.35
C PRO A 291 -41.12 16.79 14.19
N ILE A 292 -41.13 15.47 14.02
CA ILE A 292 -41.86 14.55 14.89
C ILE A 292 -41.15 14.59 16.24
N SER A 293 -41.90 14.92 17.30
CA SER A 293 -41.45 14.90 18.69
C SER A 293 -40.84 13.54 19.08
N PRO A 294 -39.79 13.51 19.92
CA PRO A 294 -39.05 12.30 20.19
C PRO A 294 -39.82 11.44 21.16
N THR A 295 -40.49 10.41 20.65
CA THR A 295 -40.94 9.29 21.48
C THR A 295 -40.42 7.99 20.90
N SER A 296 -39.74 7.25 21.77
CA SER A 296 -39.15 5.92 21.61
C SER A 296 -37.82 5.82 20.86
N SER A 297 -36.81 5.55 21.69
CA SER A 297 -35.44 5.14 21.45
C SER A 297 -35.24 4.10 20.33
N PRO A 298 -34.11 4.15 19.61
CA PRO A 298 -33.46 2.96 19.10
C PRO A 298 -32.10 2.79 19.77
N LEU A 299 -32.09 2.11 20.91
CA LEU A 299 -30.91 1.33 21.30
C LEU A 299 -30.85 0.09 20.40
N PHE A 300 -29.63 -0.29 20.04
CA PHE A 300 -29.23 -1.54 19.38
C PHE A 300 -29.43 -1.64 17.86
N PHE A 301 -28.46 -1.13 17.10
CA PHE A 301 -27.92 -1.85 15.93
C PHE A 301 -26.44 -1.48 15.70
N THR A 302 -25.61 -1.71 16.70
CA THR A 302 -24.15 -1.80 16.57
C THR A 302 -23.67 -2.90 17.50
N PHE A 303 -22.59 -3.59 17.12
CA PHE A 303 -22.00 -4.79 17.76
C PHE A 303 -22.54 -6.13 17.29
N THR A 304 -21.96 -6.67 16.20
CA THR A 304 -21.58 -8.11 16.10
C THR A 304 -20.81 -8.50 14.84
N TRP A 305 -20.34 -7.56 13.99
CA TRP A 305 -19.59 -7.95 12.79
C TRP A 305 -18.07 -7.65 12.84
N VAL A 306 -17.64 -6.62 13.57
CA VAL A 306 -16.21 -6.21 13.56
C VAL A 306 -15.33 -7.08 14.45
N LYS A 307 -15.84 -7.65 15.56
CA LYS A 307 -15.07 -8.62 16.38
C LYS A 307 -14.85 -9.99 15.72
N ARG A 308 -15.55 -10.29 14.61
CA ARG A 308 -15.36 -11.55 13.87
C ARG A 308 -14.21 -11.48 12.87
N PHE A 309 -13.74 -10.29 12.50
CA PHE A 309 -12.71 -10.14 11.47
C PHE A 309 -11.28 -10.20 12.02
N THR A 310 -11.06 -9.86 13.29
CA THR A 310 -9.77 -10.14 13.97
C THR A 310 -9.59 -11.64 14.27
N MET A 311 -10.68 -12.40 14.38
CA MET A 311 -10.65 -13.86 14.54
C MET A 311 -10.41 -14.62 13.22
N HIS A 312 -10.68 -14.02 12.06
CA HIS A 312 -10.52 -14.69 10.78
C HIS A 312 -9.06 -14.78 10.29
N TYR A 313 -8.15 -14.04 10.93
CA TYR A 313 -6.70 -14.22 10.77
C TYR A 313 -6.15 -15.45 11.53
N SER A 314 -6.91 -16.04 12.46
CA SER A 314 -6.57 -17.34 13.05
C SER A 314 -7.07 -18.54 12.22
N LEU A 315 -7.93 -18.31 11.21
CA LEU A 315 -8.49 -19.36 10.36
C LEU A 315 -7.71 -19.58 9.04
N LEU A 316 -6.82 -18.66 8.66
CA LEU A 316 -5.90 -18.87 7.54
C LEU A 316 -4.66 -19.70 7.92
N THR A 317 -4.43 -19.92 9.22
CA THR A 317 -3.49 -20.93 9.74
C THR A 317 -4.05 -22.36 9.77
N GLU A 318 -5.33 -22.58 9.43
CA GLU A 318 -5.94 -23.92 9.39
C GLU A 318 -6.21 -24.45 7.97
N LEU A 319 -5.75 -23.75 6.92
CA LEU A 319 -5.77 -24.24 5.53
C LEU A 319 -4.42 -24.83 5.06
N GLU A 320 -3.49 -25.06 5.99
CA GLU A 320 -2.28 -25.90 5.79
C GLU A 320 -2.29 -27.12 6.74
N LYS A 321 -3.35 -27.91 6.65
CA LYS A 321 -3.33 -29.34 6.97
C LYS A 321 -3.94 -30.14 5.84
#